data_AF-A0A101ENL3-F1
#
_entry.id   AF-A0A101ENL3-F1
#
_cell.length_a   1.000
_cell.length_b   1.000
_cell.length_c   1.000
_cell.angle_alpha   90.00
_cell.angle_beta   90.00
_cell.angle_gamma   90.00
#
_symmetry.space_group_name_H-M   'P 1'
#
loop_
_entity.id
_entity.type
_entity.pdbx_description
1 polymer ?
#
loop_
_entity_poly.entity_id
_entity_poly.type
_entity_poly.pdbx_seq_one_letter_code
_entity_poly.pdbx_strand_id
1 'polypeptide(L)'
;MKKLIGNIMLTTGLIGGAIASARNPPLWVVVGGALGVMALGILFRRQGEREELHKTAAHGKGGKEELKKSLEDALKEIEKVMEEKERDIEKAREKLGKVLEALENFAEKAQPLRIEGIRVYGEVMTSFSKAERHLNRAWSAYADGYIREGNAYLESGYAQLRETSKIL
;
A
#
# COMPACT_ATOMS: atom_id res chain seq x y z
N MET A 1 -11.31 7.73 16.88
CA MET A 1 -12.36 8.74 17.19
C MET A 1 -12.19 10.05 16.41
N LYS A 2 -11.01 10.69 16.39
CA LYS A 2 -10.80 11.96 15.66
C LYS A 2 -11.15 11.91 14.17
N LYS A 3 -10.86 10.79 13.49
CA LYS A 3 -11.24 10.55 12.09
C LYS A 3 -12.75 10.53 11.87
N LEU A 4 -13.50 9.87 12.75
CA LEU A 4 -14.96 9.83 12.71
C LEU A 4 -15.56 11.22 12.95
N ILE A 5 -15.05 11.95 13.94
CA ILE A 5 -15.44 13.34 14.22
C ILE A 5 -15.17 14.22 13.00
N GLY A 6 -13.99 14.11 12.40
CA GLY A 6 -13.65 14.84 11.17
C GLY A 6 -14.61 14.54 10.01
N ASN A 7 -14.97 13.26 9.80
CA ASN A 7 -15.94 12.87 8.77
C ASN A 7 -17.33 13.46 9.04
N ILE A 8 -17.80 13.43 10.28
CA ILE A 8 -19.10 14.03 10.64
C ILE A 8 -19.10 15.53 10.36
N MET A 9 -18.03 16.25 10.75
CA MET A 9 -17.90 17.69 10.50
C MET A 9 -17.89 18.01 9.00
N LEU A 10 -17.17 17.23 8.20
CA LEU A 10 -17.17 17.38 6.74
C LEU A 10 -18.57 17.22 6.14
N THR A 11 -19.28 16.16 6.51
CA THR A 11 -20.62 15.87 5.98
C THR A 11 -21.62 16.95 6.40
N THR A 12 -21.63 17.33 7.68
CA THR A 12 -22.54 18.38 8.19
C THR A 12 -22.25 19.74 7.58
N GLY A 13 -20.97 20.09 7.42
CA GLY A 13 -20.56 21.33 6.74
C GLY A 13 -20.97 21.33 5.26
N LEU A 14 -20.79 20.23 4.54
CA LEU A 14 -21.20 20.12 3.14
C LEU A 14 -22.72 20.28 2.97
N ILE A 15 -23.51 19.54 3.75
CA ILE A 15 -24.97 19.60 3.69
C ILE A 15 -25.46 21.01 4.07
N GLY A 16 -24.96 21.57 5.16
CA GLY A 16 -25.34 22.91 5.63
C GLY A 16 -24.98 24.01 4.61
N GLY A 17 -23.78 23.94 4.03
CA GLY A 17 -23.33 24.88 3.01
C GLY A 17 -24.14 24.77 1.71
N ALA A 18 -24.47 23.56 1.27
CA ALA A 18 -25.30 23.32 0.09
C ALA A 18 -26.71 23.90 0.27
N ILE A 19 -27.37 23.65 1.42
CA ILE A 19 -28.70 24.20 1.71
C ILE A 19 -28.66 25.73 1.80
N ALA A 20 -27.65 26.30 2.45
CA ALA A 20 -27.52 27.74 2.63
C ALA A 20 -27.24 28.50 1.33
N SER A 21 -26.46 27.90 0.43
CA SER A 21 -26.12 28.49 -0.88
C SER A 21 -27.26 28.38 -1.90
N ALA A 22 -28.11 27.36 -1.80
CA ALA A 22 -29.26 27.17 -2.68
C ALA A 22 -30.43 28.14 -2.43
N ARG A 23 -30.41 28.92 -1.32
CA ARG A 23 -31.46 29.92 -1.02
C ARG A 23 -31.28 31.20 -1.84
N ASN A 24 -32.37 31.94 -2.06
CA ASN A 24 -32.34 33.25 -2.71
C ASN A 24 -32.99 34.33 -1.80
N PRO A 25 -32.23 35.30 -1.27
CA PRO A 25 -30.78 35.41 -1.40
C PRO A 25 -30.03 34.32 -0.59
N PRO A 26 -28.79 33.95 -0.99
CA PRO A 26 -28.00 32.98 -0.26
C PRO A 26 -27.66 33.45 1.16
N LEU A 27 -27.63 32.50 2.10
CA LEU A 27 -27.23 32.78 3.48
C LEU A 27 -25.70 32.75 3.61
N TRP A 28 -25.04 33.79 3.13
CA TRP A 28 -23.57 33.88 3.05
C TRP A 28 -22.84 33.62 4.37
N VAL A 29 -23.40 34.07 5.50
CA VAL A 29 -22.82 33.80 6.84
C VAL A 29 -22.81 32.30 7.15
N VAL A 30 -23.89 31.61 6.81
CA VAL A 30 -24.02 30.15 7.03
C VAL A 30 -23.11 29.38 6.09
N VAL A 31 -22.96 29.85 4.83
CA VAL A 31 -21.98 29.29 3.89
C VAL A 31 -20.55 29.43 4.42
N GLY A 32 -20.17 30.62 4.91
CA GLY A 32 -18.86 30.85 5.52
C GLY A 32 -18.62 29.97 6.75
N GLY A 33 -19.61 29.84 7.64
CA GLY A 33 -19.54 28.95 8.80
C GLY A 33 -19.39 27.48 8.40
N ALA A 34 -20.14 27.02 7.40
CA ALA A 34 -20.05 25.67 6.86
C ALA A 34 -18.66 25.35 6.29
N LEU A 35 -18.05 26.29 5.55
CA LEU A 35 -16.67 26.17 5.08
C LEU A 35 -15.69 26.05 6.26
N GLY A 36 -15.87 26.83 7.31
CA GLY A 36 -15.06 26.74 8.53
C GLY A 36 -15.16 25.38 9.24
N VAL A 37 -16.38 24.85 9.37
CA VAL A 37 -16.61 23.51 9.94
C VAL A 37 -15.93 22.43 9.10
N MET A 38 -16.00 22.52 7.76
CA MET A 38 -15.30 21.59 6.88
C MET A 38 -13.78 21.70 7.04
N ALA A 39 -13.22 22.90 7.12
CA ALA A 39 -11.78 23.11 7.35
C ALA A 39 -11.31 22.45 8.66
N LEU A 40 -12.06 22.62 9.75
CA LEU A 40 -11.80 21.94 11.02
C LEU A 40 -11.92 20.41 10.89
N GLY A 41 -12.94 19.93 10.15
CA GLY A 41 -13.11 18.51 9.86
C GLY A 41 -11.90 17.88 9.15
N ILE A 42 -11.31 18.58 8.17
CA ILE A 42 -10.06 18.16 7.50
C ILE A 42 -8.92 18.03 8.51
N LEU A 43 -8.75 19.02 9.40
CA LEU A 43 -7.68 18.99 10.41
C LEU A 43 -7.83 17.82 11.38
N PHE A 44 -9.03 17.59 11.92
CA PHE A 44 -9.30 16.47 12.82
C PHE A 44 -9.14 15.11 12.14
N ARG A 45 -9.56 15.01 10.87
CA ARG A 45 -9.36 13.79 10.08
C ARG A 45 -7.87 13.50 9.86
N ARG A 46 -7.09 14.51 9.47
CA ARG A 46 -5.62 14.38 9.27
C ARG A 46 -4.90 13.99 10.56
N GLN A 47 -5.30 14.55 11.70
CA GLN A 47 -4.75 14.14 13.00
C GLN A 47 -5.09 12.69 13.34
N GLY A 48 -6.34 12.26 13.09
CA GLY A 48 -6.75 10.87 13.31
C GLY A 48 -5.98 9.86 12.46
N GLU A 49 -5.75 10.16 11.18
CA GLU A 49 -4.93 9.30 10.30
C GLU A 49 -3.47 9.21 10.77
N ARG A 50 -2.88 10.31 11.25
CA ARG A 50 -1.54 10.29 11.84
C ARG A 50 -1.48 9.45 13.10
N GLU A 51 -2.47 9.56 13.98
CA GLU A 51 -2.54 8.74 15.20
C GLU A 51 -2.70 7.25 14.90
N GLU A 52 -3.50 6.88 13.90
CA GLU A 52 -3.62 5.49 13.44
C GLU A 52 -2.27 4.95 12.95
N LEU A 53 -1.58 5.71 12.09
CA LEU A 53 -0.24 5.33 11.62
C LEU A 53 0.76 5.19 12.77
N HIS A 54 0.77 6.14 13.72
CA HIS A 54 1.68 6.08 14.87
C HIS A 54 1.39 4.90 15.81
N LYS A 55 0.12 4.51 15.99
CA LYS A 55 -0.24 3.31 16.75
C LYS A 55 0.22 2.03 16.06
N THR A 56 0.11 1.96 14.73
CA THR A 56 0.62 0.83 13.95
C THR A 56 2.14 0.71 14.09
N ALA A 57 2.86 1.83 13.98
CA ALA A 57 4.31 1.89 14.21
C ALA A 57 4.70 1.52 15.65
N ALA A 58 4.00 2.04 16.66
CA ALA A 58 4.27 1.78 18.08
C ALA A 58 4.00 0.32 18.49
N HIS A 59 3.11 -0.38 17.79
CA HIS A 59 2.88 -1.81 18.01
C HIS A 59 3.90 -2.73 17.33
N GLY A 60 4.95 -2.18 16.71
CA GLY A 60 6.03 -2.97 16.09
C GLY A 60 5.61 -3.75 14.84
N LYS A 61 4.40 -3.50 14.31
CA LYS A 61 3.92 -4.05 13.03
C LYS A 61 4.26 -3.05 11.93
N GLY A 62 5.34 -3.30 11.18
CA GLY A 62 5.76 -2.45 10.06
C GLY A 62 6.99 -1.58 10.31
N GLY A 63 7.91 -2.02 11.20
CA GLY A 63 9.25 -1.42 11.29
C GLY A 63 10.13 -1.81 10.09
N LYS A 64 11.09 -0.96 9.72
CA LYS A 64 12.05 -1.24 8.63
C LYS A 64 12.70 -2.62 8.72
N GLU A 65 13.08 -3.06 9.91
CA GLU A 65 13.67 -4.39 10.11
C GLU A 65 12.69 -5.53 9.82
N GLU A 66 11.42 -5.41 10.21
CA GLU A 66 10.40 -6.42 9.91
C GLU A 66 10.11 -6.48 8.41
N LEU A 67 10.01 -5.30 7.77
CA LEU A 67 9.83 -5.19 6.32
C LEU A 67 11.02 -5.79 5.57
N LYS A 68 12.23 -5.48 6.00
CA LYS A 68 13.45 -6.03 5.42
C LYS A 68 13.51 -7.56 5.56
N LYS A 69 13.21 -8.08 6.76
CA LYS A 69 13.11 -9.53 6.99
C LYS A 69 12.07 -10.19 6.10
N SER A 70 10.89 -9.58 5.96
CA SER A 70 9.84 -10.07 5.07
C SER A 70 10.29 -10.15 3.61
N LEU A 71 11.07 -9.17 3.13
CA LEU A 71 11.65 -9.21 1.78
C LEU A 71 12.75 -10.27 1.65
N GLU A 72 13.62 -10.41 2.65
CA GLU A 72 14.67 -11.43 2.66
C GLU A 72 14.09 -12.85 2.65
N ASP A 73 13.02 -13.08 3.41
CA ASP A 73 12.32 -14.37 3.43
C ASP A 73 11.63 -14.63 2.08
N ALA A 74 10.97 -13.63 1.48
CA ALA A 74 10.40 -13.75 0.14
C ALA A 74 11.46 -14.04 -0.94
N LEU A 75 12.62 -13.38 -0.88
CA LEU A 75 13.73 -13.62 -1.81
C LEU A 75 14.23 -15.05 -1.75
N LYS A 76 14.40 -15.61 -0.55
CA LYS A 76 14.79 -17.02 -0.36
C LYS A 76 13.75 -17.99 -0.91
N GLU A 77 12.46 -17.69 -0.75
CA GLU A 77 11.41 -18.52 -1.33
C GLU A 77 11.38 -18.43 -2.86
N ILE A 78 11.64 -17.25 -3.44
CA ILE A 78 11.77 -17.10 -4.89
C ILE A 78 12.97 -17.88 -5.44
N GLU A 79 14.10 -17.92 -4.73
CA GLU A 79 15.24 -18.77 -5.12
C GLU A 79 14.83 -20.25 -5.21
N LYS A 80 14.04 -20.74 -4.25
CA LYS A 80 13.48 -22.10 -4.30
C LYS A 80 12.50 -22.30 -5.46
N VAL A 81 11.75 -21.26 -5.85
CA VAL A 81 10.90 -21.29 -7.05
C VAL A 81 11.76 -21.39 -8.31
N MET A 82 12.89 -20.67 -8.36
CA MET A 82 13.83 -20.74 -9.49
C MET A 82 14.47 -22.11 -9.66
N GLU A 83 14.69 -22.85 -8.58
CA GLU A 83 15.16 -24.24 -8.65
C GLU A 83 14.05 -25.21 -9.05
N GLU A 84 12.83 -25.01 -8.54
CA GLU A 84 11.69 -25.90 -8.81
C GLU A 84 11.18 -25.76 -10.26
N LYS A 85 11.26 -24.57 -10.87
CA LYS A 85 10.76 -24.31 -12.23
C LYS A 85 11.41 -25.23 -13.29
N GLU A 86 12.63 -25.69 -13.04
CA GLU A 86 13.36 -26.61 -13.93
C GLU A 86 12.85 -28.05 -13.83
N ARG A 87 12.13 -28.40 -12.76
CA ARG A 87 11.62 -29.76 -12.49
C ARG A 87 10.12 -29.86 -12.72
N ASP A 88 9.37 -28.89 -12.20
CA ASP A 88 7.91 -28.89 -12.19
C ASP A 88 7.39 -27.45 -12.18
N ILE A 89 6.89 -27.02 -13.33
CA ILE A 89 6.35 -25.66 -13.52
C ILE A 89 5.08 -25.43 -12.71
N GLU A 90 4.22 -26.43 -12.55
CA GLU A 90 2.96 -26.27 -11.81
C GLU A 90 3.25 -26.10 -10.31
N LYS A 91 4.18 -26.88 -9.79
CA LYS A 91 4.64 -26.73 -8.41
C LYS A 91 5.42 -25.43 -8.17
N ALA A 92 6.22 -25.00 -9.14
CA ALA A 92 6.88 -23.69 -9.09
C ALA A 92 5.86 -22.54 -9.05
N ARG A 93 4.79 -22.63 -9.86
CA ARG A 93 3.68 -21.68 -9.86
C ARG A 93 2.93 -21.66 -8.52
N GLU A 94 2.62 -22.82 -7.94
CA GLU A 94 1.95 -22.90 -6.64
C GLU A 94 2.78 -22.21 -5.55
N LYS A 95 4.09 -22.50 -5.51
CA LYS A 95 5.03 -21.84 -4.58
C LYS A 95 5.10 -20.34 -4.82
N LEU A 96 5.17 -19.90 -6.08
CA LEU A 96 5.18 -18.48 -6.42
C LEU A 96 3.89 -17.79 -5.97
N GLY A 97 2.73 -18.46 -6.03
CA GLY A 97 1.47 -17.97 -5.47
C GLY A 97 1.57 -17.64 -3.98
N LYS A 98 2.16 -18.55 -3.18
CA LYS A 98 2.39 -18.34 -1.74
C LYS A 98 3.34 -17.16 -1.46
N VAL A 99 4.34 -16.97 -2.32
CA VAL A 99 5.21 -15.78 -2.24
C VAL A 99 4.41 -14.50 -2.50
N LEU A 100 3.54 -14.49 -3.52
CA LEU A 100 2.72 -13.31 -3.85
C LEU A 100 1.78 -12.95 -2.68
N GLU A 101 1.16 -13.93 -2.02
CA GLU A 101 0.35 -13.71 -0.81
C GLU A 101 1.19 -13.09 0.33
N ALA A 102 2.44 -13.53 0.51
CA ALA A 102 3.34 -12.93 1.50
C ALA A 102 3.73 -11.49 1.14
N LEU A 103 3.90 -11.19 -0.15
CA LEU A 103 4.21 -9.84 -0.64
C LEU A 103 3.01 -8.88 -0.50
N GLU A 104 1.78 -9.36 -0.62
CA GLU A 104 0.58 -8.55 -0.33
C GLU A 104 0.59 -8.07 1.14
N ASN A 105 0.92 -8.98 2.07
CA ASN A 105 1.07 -8.64 3.48
C ASN A 105 2.20 -7.62 3.73
N PHE A 106 3.28 -7.65 2.94
CA PHE A 106 4.33 -6.64 3.01
C PHE A 106 3.79 -5.24 2.65
N ALA A 107 2.98 -5.12 1.59
CA ALA A 107 2.43 -3.84 1.14
C ALA A 107 1.54 -3.19 2.21
N GLU A 108 0.74 -3.98 2.93
CA GLU A 108 -0.05 -3.51 4.07
C GLU A 108 0.83 -3.03 5.23
N LYS A 109 1.86 -3.82 5.56
CA LYS A 109 2.80 -3.50 6.64
C LYS A 109 3.74 -2.33 6.32
N ALA A 110 3.88 -1.93 5.05
CA ALA A 110 4.73 -0.82 4.64
C ALA A 110 4.10 0.56 4.91
N GLN A 111 2.80 0.65 5.20
CA GLN A 111 2.11 1.93 5.45
C GLN A 111 2.75 2.82 6.53
N PRO A 112 3.28 2.30 7.65
CA PRO A 112 3.97 3.09 8.67
C PRO A 112 5.22 3.81 8.18
N LEU A 113 5.88 3.38 7.09
CA LEU A 113 7.01 4.10 6.50
C LEU A 113 6.66 5.53 6.08
N ARG A 114 5.36 5.83 5.86
CA ARG A 114 4.88 7.20 5.58
C ARG A 114 5.16 8.17 6.72
N ILE A 115 5.37 7.67 7.94
CA ILE A 115 5.76 8.47 9.10
C ILE A 115 7.22 8.94 8.97
N GLU A 116 8.11 8.06 8.53
CA GLU A 116 9.53 8.40 8.28
C GLU A 116 9.67 9.39 7.12
N GLY A 117 8.77 9.30 6.15
CA GLY A 117 8.60 10.32 5.13
C GLY A 117 7.88 9.79 3.90
N ILE A 118 7.01 10.62 3.32
CA ILE A 118 6.27 10.25 2.11
C ILE A 118 7.20 9.92 0.93
N ARG A 119 8.38 10.54 0.88
CA ARG A 119 9.41 10.27 -0.12
C ARG A 119 10.00 8.87 0.04
N VAL A 120 10.38 8.48 1.26
CA VAL A 120 10.95 7.16 1.57
C VAL A 120 9.94 6.06 1.25
N TYR A 121 8.69 6.23 1.70
CA TYR A 121 7.60 5.31 1.35
C TYR A 121 7.42 5.21 -0.18
N GLY A 122 7.40 6.35 -0.87
CA GLY A 122 7.26 6.40 -2.32
C GLY A 122 8.39 5.68 -3.06
N GLU A 123 9.65 5.86 -2.64
CA GLU A 123 10.82 5.19 -3.22
C GLU A 123 10.74 3.67 -3.04
N VAL A 124 10.48 3.20 -1.81
CA VAL A 124 10.34 1.77 -1.50
C VAL A 124 9.18 1.15 -2.28
N MET A 125 7.98 1.74 -2.21
CA MET A 125 6.80 1.17 -2.86
C MET A 125 6.89 1.23 -4.39
N THR A 126 7.53 2.26 -4.96
CA THR A 126 7.75 2.31 -6.42
C THR A 126 8.67 1.19 -6.88
N SER A 127 9.72 0.89 -6.13
CA SER A 127 10.60 -0.25 -6.42
C SER A 127 9.86 -1.58 -6.24
N PHE A 128 9.17 -1.74 -5.11
CA PHE A 128 8.41 -2.94 -4.77
C PHE A 128 7.34 -3.28 -5.81
N SER A 129 6.50 -2.33 -6.19
CA SER A 129 5.39 -2.59 -7.12
C SER A 129 5.86 -3.01 -8.52
N LYS A 130 7.06 -2.58 -8.94
CA LYS A 130 7.64 -3.09 -10.19
C LYS A 130 8.00 -4.58 -10.04
N ALA A 131 8.65 -4.95 -8.95
CA ALA A 131 9.01 -6.34 -8.66
C ALA A 131 7.76 -7.24 -8.58
N GLU A 132 6.78 -6.84 -7.78
CA GLU A 132 5.50 -7.52 -7.62
C GLU A 132 4.78 -7.73 -8.96
N ARG A 133 4.74 -6.72 -9.83
CA ARG A 133 4.12 -6.83 -11.15
C ARG A 133 4.82 -7.86 -12.03
N HIS A 134 6.16 -7.91 -12.00
CA HIS A 134 6.92 -8.92 -12.73
C HIS A 134 6.67 -10.32 -12.18
N LEU A 135 6.64 -10.50 -10.86
CA LEU A 135 6.33 -11.79 -10.24
C LEU A 135 4.90 -12.25 -10.57
N ASN A 136 3.92 -11.35 -10.57
CA ASN A 136 2.56 -11.65 -11.01
C ASN A 136 2.51 -12.08 -12.49
N ARG A 137 3.26 -11.39 -13.37
CA ARG A 137 3.37 -11.79 -14.78
C ARG A 137 4.01 -13.17 -14.94
N ALA A 138 5.01 -13.48 -14.13
CA ALA A 138 5.62 -14.81 -14.12
C ALA A 138 4.60 -15.88 -13.73
N TRP A 139 3.82 -15.63 -12.67
CA TRP A 139 2.77 -16.54 -12.23
C TRP A 139 1.70 -16.78 -13.29
N SER A 140 1.21 -15.71 -13.95
CA SER A 140 0.25 -15.82 -15.05
C SER A 140 0.83 -16.56 -16.24
N ALA A 141 2.07 -16.26 -16.64
CA ALA A 141 2.73 -16.94 -17.75
C ALA A 141 2.90 -18.45 -17.48
N TYR A 142 3.20 -18.86 -16.25
CA TYR A 142 3.22 -20.27 -15.88
C TYR A 142 1.83 -20.91 -15.94
N ALA A 143 0.77 -20.21 -15.52
CA ALA A 143 -0.61 -20.68 -15.63
C ALA A 143 -1.01 -20.97 -17.09
N ASP A 144 -0.53 -20.13 -18.01
CA ASP A 144 -0.85 -20.20 -19.44
C ASP A 144 0.12 -21.10 -20.24
N GLY A 145 1.15 -21.66 -19.59
CA GLY A 145 2.15 -22.52 -20.24
C GLY A 145 3.27 -21.77 -20.98
N TYR A 146 3.38 -20.45 -20.86
CA TYR A 146 4.44 -19.62 -21.46
C TYR A 146 5.73 -19.64 -20.62
N ILE A 147 6.38 -20.80 -20.55
CA ILE A 147 7.53 -21.05 -19.65
C ILE A 147 8.67 -20.05 -19.81
N ARG A 148 9.08 -19.73 -21.06
CA ARG A 148 10.19 -18.80 -21.31
C ARG A 148 9.89 -17.39 -20.81
N GLU A 149 8.66 -16.93 -21.02
CA GLU A 149 8.21 -15.62 -20.55
C GLU A 149 8.10 -15.60 -19.02
N GLY A 150 7.55 -16.67 -18.44
CA GLY A 150 7.50 -16.86 -16.99
C GLY A 150 8.87 -16.79 -16.34
N ASN A 151 9.86 -17.47 -16.91
CA ASN A 151 11.24 -17.47 -16.41
C ASN A 151 11.88 -16.07 -16.46
N ALA A 152 11.71 -15.36 -17.59
CA ALA A 152 12.25 -14.02 -17.75
C ALA A 152 11.64 -13.03 -16.73
N TYR A 153 10.32 -13.11 -16.51
CA TYR A 153 9.67 -12.27 -15.51
C TYR A 153 10.00 -12.66 -14.08
N LEU A 154 10.17 -13.95 -13.77
CA LEU A 154 10.58 -14.42 -12.45
C LEU A 154 11.96 -13.87 -12.07
N GLU A 155 12.93 -13.98 -12.98
CA GLU A 155 14.30 -13.47 -12.77
C GLU A 155 14.32 -11.95 -12.64
N SER A 156 13.57 -11.26 -13.49
CA SER A 156 13.43 -9.81 -13.44
C SER A 156 12.75 -9.35 -12.14
N GLY A 157 11.69 -10.04 -11.70
CA GLY A 157 10.98 -9.75 -10.46
C GLY A 157 11.86 -9.96 -9.23
N TYR A 158 12.61 -11.06 -9.17
CA TYR A 158 13.60 -11.32 -8.12
C TYR A 158 14.66 -10.22 -8.03
N ALA A 159 15.26 -9.82 -9.17
CA ALA A 159 16.27 -8.78 -9.19
C ALA A 159 15.73 -7.42 -8.68
N GLN A 160 14.50 -7.06 -9.05
CA GLN A 160 13.86 -5.83 -8.59
C GLN A 160 13.45 -5.90 -7.12
N LEU A 161 13.03 -7.06 -6.63
CA LEU A 161 12.72 -7.25 -5.21
C LEU A 161 13.98 -7.13 -4.35
N ARG A 162 15.11 -7.64 -4.86
CA ARG A 162 16.42 -7.48 -4.22
C ARG A 162 16.85 -6.02 -4.16
N GLU A 163 16.56 -5.23 -5.20
CA GLU A 163 16.82 -3.79 -5.16
C GLU A 163 15.96 -3.09 -4.11
N THR A 164 14.68 -3.46 -4.03
CA THR A 164 13.76 -2.97 -2.98
C THR A 164 14.31 -3.22 -1.58
N SER A 165 14.88 -4.41 -1.34
CA SER A 165 15.50 -4.79 -0.06
C SER A 165 16.72 -3.93 0.30
N LYS A 166 17.46 -3.39 -0.69
CA LYS A 166 18.61 -2.49 -0.44
C LYS A 166 18.20 -1.06 -0.09
N ILE A 167 17.03 -0.62 -0.56
CA ILE A 167 16.50 0.72 -0.31
C ILE A 167 16.00 0.84 1.15
N LEU A 168 15.62 -0.29 1.74
CA LEU A 168 15.05 -0.44 3.08
C LEU A 168 16.11 -0.49 4.18
#